data_AF-A0A7S2WSA7-F1
#
_entry.id   AF-A0A7S2WSA7-F1
#
_cell.length_a   1.000
_cell.length_b   1.000
_cell.length_c   1.000
_cell.angle_alpha   90.00
_cell.angle_beta   90.00
_cell.angle_gamma   90.00
#
_symmetry.space_group_name_H-M   'P 1'
#
loop_
_entity.id
_entity.type
_entity.pdbx_description
1 polymer ?
#
loop_
_entity_poly.entity_id
_entity_poly.type
_entity_poly.pdbx_seq_one_letter_code
_entity_poly.pdbx_strand_id
1 'polypeptide(L)'
;MTRTMLDPFLDTLQDALHDDLDGRLQISIYVDGERDLTAPVSGEKLTFHGVPFSVGRVNPEPHIKDLTPGQTSHVFVCGPPGLAATADLVSLQHGVSFHKEVFAF
;
A
#
# COMPACT_ATOMS: atom_id res chain seq x y z
N MET A 1 22.00 7.14 1.58
CA MET A 1 22.11 7.14 0.11
C MET A 1 20.77 6.68 -0.49
N THR A 2 19.64 7.29 -0.08
CA THR A 2 18.30 6.67 -0.17
C THR A 2 17.19 7.62 -0.65
N ARG A 3 17.46 8.93 -0.79
CA ARG A 3 16.46 9.90 -1.26
C ARG A 3 16.26 9.86 -2.78
N THR A 4 17.31 9.57 -3.55
CA THR A 4 17.34 9.78 -5.01
C THR A 4 16.54 8.76 -5.84
N MET A 5 16.14 7.61 -5.28
CA MET A 5 15.35 6.60 -6.02
C MET A 5 13.84 6.69 -5.78
N LEU A 6 13.39 7.38 -4.73
CA LEU A 6 11.98 7.52 -4.42
C LEU A 6 11.33 8.64 -5.24
N ASP A 7 12.05 9.72 -5.51
CA ASP A 7 11.53 10.90 -6.21
C ASP A 7 10.96 10.55 -7.62
N PRO A 8 11.67 9.80 -8.50
CA PRO A 8 11.14 9.50 -9.84
C PRO A 8 9.92 8.57 -9.83
N PHE A 9 9.86 7.65 -8.86
CA PHE A 9 8.70 6.75 -8.70
C PHE A 9 7.46 7.54 -8.29
N LEU A 10 7.62 8.51 -7.40
CA LEU A 10 6.51 9.29 -6.88
C LEU A 10 6.02 10.36 -7.85
N ASP A 11 6.91 10.96 -8.62
CA ASP A 11 6.52 11.85 -9.73
C ASP A 11 5.67 11.06 -10.74
N THR A 12 6.11 9.85 -11.11
CA THR A 12 5.34 8.96 -11.99
C THR A 12 3.98 8.58 -11.39
N LEU A 13 3.94 8.32 -10.09
CA LEU A 13 2.71 7.97 -9.39
C LEU A 13 1.76 9.17 -9.30
N GLN A 14 2.28 10.37 -9.11
CA GLN A 14 1.50 11.60 -9.08
C GLN A 14 0.89 11.90 -10.45
N ASP A 15 1.65 11.72 -11.53
CA ASP A 15 1.13 11.84 -12.91
C ASP A 15 0.05 10.79 -13.18
N ALA A 16 0.28 9.52 -12.79
CA ALA A 16 -0.69 8.44 -12.93
C ALA A 16 -1.97 8.63 -12.07
N LEU A 17 -1.88 9.38 -10.97
CA LEU A 17 -3.03 9.73 -10.12
C LEU A 17 -3.78 10.96 -10.64
N HIS A 18 -3.13 11.86 -11.39
CA HIS A 18 -3.76 13.02 -12.03
C HIS A 18 -4.49 12.65 -13.33
N ASP A 19 -3.99 11.64 -14.04
CA ASP A 19 -4.72 11.04 -15.16
C ASP A 19 -5.91 10.25 -14.61
N ASP A 20 -7.05 10.93 -14.61
CA ASP A 20 -8.35 10.55 -14.07
C ASP A 20 -8.70 9.06 -14.30
N LEU A 21 -8.45 8.24 -13.28
CA LEU A 21 -8.92 6.86 -13.25
C LEU A 21 -10.39 6.77 -12.80
N ASP A 22 -11.16 7.86 -12.76
CA ASP A 22 -12.60 7.89 -12.39
C ASP A 22 -12.92 7.10 -11.10
N GLY A 23 -12.04 7.15 -10.10
CA GLY A 23 -12.20 6.38 -8.85
C GLY A 23 -12.02 4.86 -8.98
N ARG A 24 -11.49 4.36 -10.11
CA ARG A 24 -11.18 2.93 -10.33
C ARG A 24 -9.90 2.45 -9.65
N LEU A 25 -9.05 3.39 -9.22
CA LEU A 25 -7.79 3.09 -8.54
C LEU A 25 -7.71 3.87 -7.23
N GLN A 26 -7.41 3.14 -6.14
CA GLN A 26 -7.08 3.71 -4.85
C GLN A 26 -5.68 3.24 -4.46
N ILE A 27 -4.79 4.18 -4.14
CA ILE A 27 -3.41 3.90 -3.74
C ILE A 27 -3.20 4.39 -2.31
N SER A 28 -2.61 3.54 -1.46
CA SER A 28 -2.20 3.88 -0.10
C SER A 28 -0.69 3.65 0.04
N ILE A 29 0.05 4.67 0.48
CA ILE A 29 1.52 4.61 0.61
C ILE A 29 1.90 4.52 2.08
N TYR A 30 2.82 3.60 2.39
CA TYR A 30 3.37 3.38 3.74
C TYR A 30 4.89 3.56 3.70
N VAL A 31 5.43 4.35 4.63
CA VAL A 31 6.88 4.59 4.75
C VAL A 31 7.41 3.91 6.01
N ASP A 32 8.18 2.84 5.82
CA ASP A 32 8.87 2.12 6.90
C ASP A 32 10.18 2.84 7.26
N GLY A 33 10.23 3.46 8.45
CA GLY A 33 11.41 4.18 8.94
C GLY A 33 11.26 4.70 10.37
N GLU A 34 12.34 4.66 11.15
CA GLU A 34 12.39 5.17 12.52
C GLU A 34 12.41 6.71 12.55
N ARG A 35 11.39 7.28 13.19
CA ARG A 35 11.44 8.46 14.09
C ARG A 35 11.89 9.86 13.63
N ASP A 36 12.33 10.12 12.40
CA ASP A 36 12.65 11.50 11.98
C ASP A 36 11.58 12.20 11.13
N LEU A 37 10.46 11.53 10.88
CA LEU A 37 9.23 12.21 10.48
C LEU A 37 8.54 12.63 11.78
N THR A 38 8.76 13.87 12.21
CA THR A 38 8.05 14.49 13.34
C THR A 38 6.58 14.11 13.24
N ALA A 39 6.10 13.32 14.19
CA ALA A 39 4.73 12.82 14.19
C ALA A 39 3.78 14.01 13.94
N PRO A 40 2.90 13.94 12.93
CA PRO A 40 1.94 15.00 12.72
C PRO A 40 1.11 15.11 14.00
N VAL A 41 0.98 16.33 14.49
CA VAL A 41 0.00 16.65 15.53
C VAL A 41 -1.35 16.14 15.02
N SER A 42 -2.02 15.32 15.82
CA SER A 42 -3.19 14.52 15.44
C SER A 42 -4.12 15.24 14.45
N GLY A 43 -4.29 14.68 13.25
CA GLY A 43 -5.24 15.15 12.23
C GLY A 43 -4.62 15.65 10.92
N GLU A 44 -3.32 15.92 10.84
CA GLU A 44 -2.68 16.29 9.57
C GLU A 44 -2.34 15.06 8.71
N LYS A 45 -2.77 15.08 7.45
CA LYS A 45 -2.34 14.12 6.43
C LYS A 45 -0.89 14.41 6.06
N LEU A 46 0.02 13.50 6.35
CA LEU A 46 1.39 13.58 5.86
C LEU A 46 1.38 13.41 4.35
N THR A 47 2.07 14.32 3.65
CA THR A 47 2.22 14.26 2.21
C THR A 47 3.70 14.21 1.85
N PHE A 48 4.04 13.40 0.84
CA PHE A 48 5.36 13.35 0.24
C PHE A 48 5.17 13.59 -1.25
N HIS A 49 5.72 14.69 -1.77
CA HIS A 49 5.44 15.20 -3.13
C HIS A 49 3.95 15.36 -3.43
N GLY A 50 3.17 15.86 -2.46
CA GLY A 50 1.72 16.05 -2.61
C GLY A 50 0.88 14.78 -2.50
N VAL A 51 1.50 13.59 -2.45
CA VAL A 51 0.80 12.31 -2.28
C VAL A 51 0.68 11.97 -0.79
N PRO A 52 -0.52 11.68 -0.27
CA PRO A 52 -0.69 11.32 1.13
C PRO A 52 -0.05 9.95 1.45
N PHE A 53 0.64 9.87 2.59
CA PHE A 53 1.24 8.62 3.06
C PHE A 53 1.04 8.41 4.57
N SER A 54 1.19 7.17 5.01
CA SER A 54 1.18 6.77 6.41
C SER A 54 2.58 6.35 6.88
N VAL A 55 2.94 6.68 8.13
CA VAL A 55 4.21 6.26 8.74
C VAL A 55 4.05 4.87 9.35
N GLY A 56 5.05 4.02 9.15
CA GLY A 56 5.09 2.65 9.65
C GLY A 56 4.84 1.61 8.57
N ARG A 57 4.84 0.34 8.99
CA ARG A 57 4.60 -0.79 8.09
C ARG A 57 3.10 -0.95 7.81
N VAL A 58 2.77 -1.34 6.59
CA VAL A 58 1.41 -1.71 6.23
C VAL A 58 0.94 -2.91 7.07
N ASN A 59 -0.26 -2.81 7.63
CA ASN A 59 -1.00 -3.96 8.14
C ASN A 59 -2.03 -4.37 7.07
N PRO A 60 -1.93 -5.57 6.46
CA PRO A 60 -2.89 -6.02 5.45
C PRO A 60 -4.33 -6.18 5.95
N GLU A 61 -4.55 -6.42 7.25
CA GLU A 61 -5.85 -6.81 7.80
C GLU A 61 -6.98 -5.81 7.57
N PRO A 62 -6.84 -4.51 7.89
CA PRO A 62 -7.89 -3.52 7.62
C PRO A 62 -8.24 -3.44 6.12
N HIS A 63 -7.23 -3.55 5.25
CA HIS A 63 -7.44 -3.43 3.80
C HIS A 63 -8.16 -4.63 3.21
N ILE A 64 -7.90 -5.84 3.71
CA ILE A 64 -8.51 -7.06 3.20
C ILE A 64 -9.92 -7.25 3.79
N LYS A 65 -10.12 -6.90 5.06
CA LYS A 65 -11.42 -6.97 5.73
C LYS A 65 -12.46 -6.06 5.08
N ASP A 66 -12.04 -4.90 4.62
CA ASP A 66 -12.94 -3.91 4.00
C ASP A 66 -13.29 -4.26 2.54
N LEU A 67 -12.69 -5.32 1.96
CA LEU A 67 -13.07 -5.83 0.65
C LEU A 67 -14.50 -6.39 0.70
N THR A 68 -15.33 -5.97 -0.25
CA THR A 68 -16.77 -6.19 -0.19
C THR A 68 -17.12 -7.68 -0.27
N PRO A 69 -17.82 -8.25 0.74
CA PRO A 69 -18.29 -9.62 0.67
C PRO A 69 -19.23 -9.82 -0.53
N GLY A 70 -18.92 -10.79 -1.40
CA GLY A 70 -19.73 -11.10 -2.59
C GLY A 70 -19.16 -10.56 -3.91
N GLN A 71 -18.12 -9.72 -3.88
CA GLN A 71 -17.29 -9.45 -5.05
C GLN A 71 -16.07 -10.36 -5.05
N THR A 72 -15.71 -10.90 -6.22
CA THR A 72 -14.46 -11.66 -6.37
C THR A 72 -13.29 -10.70 -6.23
N SER A 73 -12.70 -10.66 -5.03
CA SER A 73 -11.52 -9.85 -4.73
C SER A 73 -10.29 -10.75 -4.71
N HIS A 74 -9.20 -10.23 -5.26
CA HIS A 74 -7.93 -10.94 -5.39
C HIS A 74 -6.81 -10.14 -4.72
N VAL A 75 -6.02 -10.81 -3.89
CA VAL A 75 -4.86 -10.22 -3.21
C VAL A 75 -3.59 -10.75 -3.86
N PHE A 76 -2.73 -9.82 -4.26
CA PHE A 76 -1.40 -10.08 -4.81
C PHE A 76 -0.35 -9.41 -3.94
N VAL A 77 0.75 -10.10 -3.64
CA VAL A 77 1.84 -9.55 -2.82
C VAL A 77 3.20 -9.84 -3.46
N CYS A 78 3.96 -8.78 -3.70
CA CYS A 78 5.37 -8.84 -4.04
C CYS A 78 6.17 -8.18 -2.92
N GLY A 79 6.92 -8.95 -2.15
CA GLY A 79 7.68 -8.41 -1.02
C GLY A 79 8.30 -9.49 -0.13
N PRO A 80 8.75 -9.13 1.08
CA PRO A 80 9.34 -10.07 2.01
C PRO A 80 8.39 -11.25 2.33
N PRO A 81 8.90 -12.47 2.54
CA PRO A 81 8.07 -13.65 2.80
C PRO A 81 7.09 -13.49 3.97
N GLY A 82 7.47 -12.73 5.01
CA GLY A 82 6.61 -12.45 6.14
C GLY A 82 5.36 -11.66 5.77
N LEU A 83 5.47 -10.67 4.87
CA LEU A 83 4.33 -9.88 4.40
C LEU A 83 3.36 -10.76 3.60
N ALA A 84 3.88 -11.59 2.70
CA ALA A 84 3.07 -12.52 1.92
C ALA A 84 2.33 -13.53 2.81
N ALA A 85 3.00 -14.10 3.80
CA ALA A 85 2.39 -15.03 4.75
C ALA A 85 1.27 -14.38 5.57
N THR A 86 1.46 -13.13 6.02
CA THR A 86 0.42 -12.37 6.73
C THR A 86 -0.79 -12.11 5.82
N ALA A 87 -0.57 -11.67 4.58
CA ALA A 87 -1.66 -11.39 3.64
C ALA A 87 -2.47 -12.65 3.26
N ASP A 88 -1.80 -13.79 3.07
CA ASP A 88 -2.45 -15.08 2.80
C ASP A 88 -3.35 -15.51 3.97
N LEU A 89 -2.82 -15.47 5.20
CA LEU A 89 -3.58 -15.82 6.41
C LEU A 89 -4.83 -14.94 6.58
N VAL A 90 -4.69 -13.63 6.42
CA VAL A 90 -5.79 -12.67 6.53
C VAL A 90 -6.82 -12.91 5.42
N SER A 91 -6.38 -13.18 4.19
CA SER A 91 -7.28 -13.46 3.06
C SER A 91 -8.14 -14.69 3.35
N LEU A 92 -7.55 -15.77 3.87
CA LEU A 92 -8.28 -16.98 4.29
C LEU A 92 -9.31 -16.68 5.38
N GLN A 93 -8.98 -15.85 6.36
CA GLN A 93 -9.90 -15.48 7.45
C GLN A 93 -11.13 -14.69 6.97
N HIS A 94 -10.97 -13.90 5.90
CA HIS A 94 -12.02 -13.04 5.36
C HIS A 94 -12.66 -13.57 4.08
N GLY A 95 -12.31 -14.78 3.63
CA GLY A 95 -12.89 -15.40 2.43
C GLY A 95 -12.48 -14.70 1.13
N VAL A 96 -11.31 -14.08 1.10
CA VAL A 96 -10.73 -13.40 -0.06
C VAL A 96 -9.69 -14.32 -0.72
N SER A 97 -9.58 -14.29 -2.05
CA SER A 97 -8.64 -15.15 -2.77
C SER A 97 -7.22 -14.54 -2.75
N PHE A 98 -6.26 -15.27 -2.20
CA PHE A 98 -4.84 -14.91 -2.27
C PHE A 98 -4.18 -15.60 -3.48
N HIS A 99 -3.58 -14.81 -4.36
CA HIS A 99 -2.92 -15.27 -5.57
C HIS A 99 -1.40 -15.22 -5.41
N LYS A 100 -0.80 -16.40 -5.26
CA LYS A 100 0.65 -16.54 -5.22
C LYS A 100 1.20 -16.40 -6.63
N GLU A 101 1.88 -15.28 -6.89
CA GLU A 101 2.60 -15.03 -8.13
C GLU A 101 4.11 -15.23 -7.94
N VAL A 102 4.78 -15.74 -8.97
CA VAL A 102 6.24 -15.81 -9.03
C VAL A 102 6.72 -14.67 -9.91
N PHE A 103 7.17 -13.59 -9.27
CA PHE A 103 7.77 -12.46 -9.96
C PHE A 103 9.19 -12.84 -10.39
N ALA A 104 9.43 -12.96 -11.70
CA ALA A 104 10.76 -13.12 -12.25
C ALA A 104 11.44 -11.74 -12.27
N PHE A 105 12.55 -11.62 -11.53
CA PHE A 105 13.40 -10.43 -11.51
C PHE A 105 14.70 -10.71 -12.24
#